data_AF-A0A8B6FBE4-F1
#
_entry.id   AF-A0A8B6FBE4-F1
#
_cell.length_a   1.000
_cell.length_b   1.000
_cell.length_c   1.000
_cell.angle_alpha   90.00
_cell.angle_beta   90.00
_cell.angle_gamma   90.00
#
_symmetry.space_group_name_H-M   'P 1'
#
loop_
_entity.id
_entity.type
_entity.pdbx_description
1 polymer ?
#
loop_
_entity_poly.entity_id
_entity_poly.type
_entity_poly.pdbx_seq_one_letter_code
_entity_poly.pdbx_strand_id
1 'polypeptide(L)'
;MTLPNNQKNEGQHGKVRLLISKIENAHVLDSSGSYNIITDIFCHEDSSPTLHNDVTLVSQTSSNNLDDVIALSERWDDRTQLLRNWRLKKIRPFYFDVCQKCQRPTDYDQWQFLPDSSHLNIAYFVQREDAYEPFYIAKKDFPLYDERFKQYGYNRISQVCEMNIAGYNFGVLNNAFLIHKGFKYRDGFHKNKEIENNRNRDLFQQFKRELRTKYPNSKRSW
;
A
#
# COMPACT_ATOMS: atom_id res chain seq x y z
N MET A 1 26.42 45.10 -19.26
CA MET A 1 25.54 44.48 -18.27
C MET A 1 24.73 43.40 -18.96
N THR A 2 25.10 42.15 -18.74
CA THR A 2 24.49 40.95 -19.30
C THR A 2 23.31 40.53 -18.43
N LEU A 3 22.14 40.34 -19.07
CA LEU A 3 20.92 39.79 -18.45
C LEU A 3 21.11 38.31 -18.10
N PRO A 4 20.71 37.82 -16.91
CA PRO A 4 20.77 36.40 -16.61
C PRO A 4 19.44 35.66 -16.78
N ASN A 5 19.56 34.41 -17.22
CA ASN A 5 18.70 33.25 -16.95
C ASN A 5 17.22 33.26 -17.38
N ASN A 6 16.95 32.87 -18.62
CA ASN A 6 15.62 32.38 -19.04
C ASN A 6 15.59 30.89 -19.50
N GLN A 7 16.73 30.20 -19.60
CA GLN A 7 16.79 28.84 -20.16
C GLN A 7 16.63 27.70 -19.13
N LYS A 8 16.83 27.95 -17.82
CA LYS A 8 16.65 26.91 -16.78
C LYS A 8 15.18 26.65 -16.42
N ASN A 9 14.30 27.65 -16.54
CA ASN A 9 12.89 27.52 -16.17
C ASN A 9 12.06 26.73 -17.19
N GLU A 10 12.39 26.79 -18.48
CA GLU A 10 11.66 26.04 -19.53
C GLU A 10 11.88 24.53 -19.44
N GLY A 11 13.11 24.08 -19.17
CA GLY A 11 13.44 22.66 -19.05
C GLY A 11 12.77 21.97 -17.85
N GLN A 12 12.57 22.70 -16.76
CA GLN A 12 11.90 22.19 -15.56
C GLN A 12 10.37 22.14 -15.75
N HIS A 13 9.80 23.14 -16.44
CA HIS A 13 8.40 23.13 -16.85
C HIS A 13 8.06 21.98 -17.82
N GLY A 14 8.98 21.64 -18.73
CA GLY A 14 8.82 20.52 -19.65
C GLY A 14 8.78 19.16 -18.96
N LYS A 15 9.66 18.93 -17.96
CA LYS A 15 9.67 17.69 -17.17
C LYS A 15 8.41 17.54 -16.31
N VAL A 16 7.92 18.63 -15.71
CA VAL A 16 6.67 18.64 -14.93
C VAL A 16 5.46 18.34 -15.81
N ARG A 17 5.37 18.92 -17.01
CA ARG A 17 4.29 18.60 -17.96
C ARG A 17 4.30 17.14 -18.41
N LEU A 18 5.48 16.56 -18.63
CA LEU A 18 5.62 15.16 -19.00
C LEU A 18 5.19 14.23 -17.86
N LEU A 19 5.51 14.59 -16.61
CA LEU A 19 5.07 13.85 -15.42
C LEU A 19 3.55 13.91 -15.25
N ILE A 20 2.94 15.09 -15.39
CA ILE A 20 1.48 15.27 -15.32
C ILE A 20 0.78 14.42 -16.40
N SER A 21 1.27 14.46 -17.64
CA SER A 21 0.72 13.64 -18.72
C SER A 21 0.86 12.14 -18.46
N LYS A 22 1.96 11.70 -17.83
CA LYS A 22 2.11 10.30 -17.41
C LYS A 22 1.10 9.93 -16.32
N ILE A 23 0.84 10.82 -15.35
CA ILE A 23 -0.13 10.61 -14.26
C ILE A 23 -1.56 10.51 -14.82
N GLU A 24 -1.95 11.41 -15.72
CA GLU A 24 -3.28 11.42 -16.35
C GLU A 24 -3.57 10.12 -17.10
N ASN A 25 -2.54 9.50 -17.69
CA ASN A 25 -2.67 8.26 -18.45
C ASN A 25 -2.37 6.98 -17.65
N ALA A 26 -2.00 7.13 -16.38
CA ALA A 26 -1.58 6.02 -15.51
C ALA A 26 -2.73 5.50 -14.64
N HIS A 27 -3.92 5.34 -15.21
CA HIS A 27 -5.07 4.77 -14.50
C HIS A 27 -5.54 3.46 -15.13
N VAL A 28 -5.71 2.43 -14.29
CA VAL A 28 -6.42 1.20 -14.66
C VAL A 28 -7.78 1.24 -13.97
N LEU A 29 -8.84 1.18 -14.77
CA LEU A 29 -10.23 1.08 -14.34
C LEU A 29 -10.72 -0.33 -14.62
N ASP A 30 -11.06 -1.08 -13.58
CA ASP A 30 -11.78 -2.34 -13.71
C ASP A 30 -12.91 -2.44 -12.68
N SER A 31 -13.61 -3.58 -12.66
CA SER A 31 -14.75 -3.82 -11.77
C SER A 31 -14.40 -3.81 -10.28
N SER A 32 -13.10 -3.72 -9.92
CA SER A 32 -12.61 -3.62 -8.54
C SER A 32 -12.28 -2.18 -8.10
N GLY A 33 -12.24 -1.21 -9.01
CA GLY A 33 -12.03 0.21 -8.71
C GLY A 33 -11.16 0.97 -9.72
N SER A 34 -10.89 2.24 -9.42
CA SER A 34 -9.95 3.09 -10.16
C SER A 34 -8.60 3.07 -9.43
N TYR A 35 -7.54 2.65 -10.11
CA TYR A 35 -6.18 2.65 -9.57
C TYR A 35 -5.31 3.58 -10.40
N ASN A 36 -4.69 4.57 -9.75
CA ASN A 36 -3.63 5.36 -10.38
C ASN A 36 -2.30 4.62 -10.15
N ILE A 37 -1.80 3.91 -11.16
CA ILE A 37 -0.52 3.19 -11.11
C ILE A 37 0.54 4.07 -11.78
N ILE A 38 1.09 5.00 -11.04
CA ILE A 38 2.19 5.84 -11.54
C ILE A 38 3.48 4.99 -11.50
N THR A 39 3.88 4.47 -12.66
CA THR A 39 5.17 3.79 -12.84
C THR A 39 6.28 4.82 -13.08
N ASP A 40 7.49 4.52 -12.60
CA ASP A 40 8.71 5.30 -12.88
C ASP A 40 8.69 6.79 -12.47
N ILE A 41 8.21 7.12 -11.26
CA ILE A 41 8.30 8.48 -10.70
C ILE A 41 9.77 8.89 -10.46
N PHE A 42 10.64 7.93 -10.15
CA PHE A 42 12.05 8.17 -9.87
C PHE A 42 12.93 7.36 -10.83
N CYS A 43 13.09 7.85 -12.05
CA CYS A 43 14.34 7.58 -12.76
C CYS A 43 15.43 8.39 -12.05
N HIS A 44 16.05 7.80 -11.02
CA HIS A 44 17.35 8.27 -10.58
C HIS A 44 18.36 7.83 -11.63
N GLU A 45 18.86 8.79 -12.41
CA GLU A 45 20.20 8.66 -12.98
C GLU A 45 21.15 8.56 -11.78
N ASP A 46 21.95 7.51 -11.74
CA ASP A 46 22.98 7.19 -10.75
C ASP A 46 22.52 6.82 -9.33
N SER A 47 22.32 5.52 -9.11
CA SER A 47 22.86 4.84 -7.92
C SER A 47 22.97 3.31 -8.13
N SER A 48 24.10 2.77 -7.66
CA SER A 48 24.56 1.38 -7.72
C SER A 48 23.48 0.33 -7.38
N PRO A 49 23.51 -0.89 -7.97
CA PRO A 49 22.51 -1.92 -7.74
C PRO A 49 22.73 -2.59 -6.37
N THR A 50 22.27 -1.98 -5.29
CA THR A 50 21.99 -2.74 -4.07
C THR A 50 20.60 -3.34 -4.19
N LEU A 51 20.59 -4.64 -4.46
CA LEU A 51 19.44 -5.53 -4.56
C LEU A 51 18.68 -5.59 -3.22
N HIS A 52 17.89 -4.56 -2.91
CA HIS A 52 16.91 -4.62 -1.83
C HIS A 52 15.50 -4.73 -2.43
N ASN A 53 14.87 -5.86 -2.15
CA ASN A 53 13.51 -6.17 -2.55
C ASN A 53 12.54 -5.45 -1.62
N ASP A 54 12.30 -4.18 -1.93
CA ASP A 54 11.46 -3.28 -1.14
C ASP A 54 9.98 -3.46 -1.50
N VAL A 55 9.16 -3.70 -0.48
CA VAL A 55 7.70 -3.64 -0.56
C VAL A 55 7.25 -2.28 -0.04
N THR A 56 6.58 -1.52 -0.89
CA THR A 56 5.98 -0.24 -0.56
C THR A 56 4.60 -0.47 0.04
N LEU A 57 4.48 -0.33 1.36
CA LEU A 57 3.20 -0.31 2.05
C LEU A 57 2.49 1.01 1.76
N VAL A 58 1.22 0.90 1.38
CA VAL A 58 0.38 2.07 1.19
C VAL A 58 -0.62 2.17 2.33
N SER A 59 -0.66 3.32 3.01
CA SER A 59 -1.58 3.58 4.12
C SER A 59 -3.01 3.66 3.58
N GLN A 60 -3.91 2.83 4.11
CA GLN A 60 -5.24 2.63 3.53
C GLN A 60 -6.27 3.39 4.33
N THR A 61 -7.00 4.31 3.71
CA THR A 61 -8.12 4.98 4.35
C THR A 61 -9.44 4.55 3.68
N SER A 62 -10.41 4.07 4.46
CA SER A 62 -11.78 3.92 3.99
C SER A 62 -12.56 5.21 4.23
N SER A 63 -13.39 5.65 3.28
CA SER A 63 -14.29 6.82 3.40
C SER A 63 -15.77 6.43 3.45
N ASN A 64 -16.61 7.26 4.09
CA ASN A 64 -18.07 7.23 3.97
C ASN A 64 -18.51 8.59 3.42
N ASN A 65 -19.49 8.63 2.51
CA ASN A 65 -20.00 9.83 1.76
C ASN A 65 -19.17 10.19 0.50
N LEU A 66 -19.39 9.48 -0.60
CA LEU A 66 -18.56 9.53 -1.83
C LEU A 66 -19.09 10.37 -2.98
N ASP A 67 -20.13 11.15 -2.78
CA ASP A 67 -20.69 11.96 -3.86
C ASP A 67 -19.69 13.03 -4.36
N ASP A 68 -18.64 13.28 -3.58
CA ASP A 68 -17.57 14.23 -3.89
C ASP A 68 -16.31 13.61 -4.51
N VAL A 69 -16.22 12.30 -4.83
CA VAL A 69 -14.91 11.69 -5.15
C VAL A 69 -14.24 12.18 -6.43
N ILE A 70 -14.99 12.62 -7.44
CA ILE A 70 -14.40 13.30 -8.60
C ILE A 70 -13.82 14.64 -8.15
N ALA A 71 -14.59 15.45 -7.42
CA ALA A 71 -14.16 16.74 -6.88
C ALA A 71 -13.08 16.65 -5.78
N LEU A 72 -12.94 15.51 -5.09
CA LEU A 72 -11.94 15.23 -4.06
C LEU A 72 -10.66 14.65 -4.65
N SER A 73 -10.75 13.83 -5.71
CA SER A 73 -9.58 13.33 -6.44
C SER A 73 -8.80 14.46 -7.14
N GLU A 74 -9.49 15.54 -7.53
CA GLU A 74 -8.90 16.77 -8.03
C GLU A 74 -8.32 17.68 -6.91
N ARG A 75 -8.60 17.39 -5.63
CA ARG A 75 -8.22 18.25 -4.48
C ARG A 75 -7.32 17.59 -3.44
N TRP A 76 -7.26 16.26 -3.35
CA TRP A 76 -6.46 15.52 -2.36
C TRP A 76 -5.01 15.36 -2.81
N ASP A 77 -4.40 16.50 -3.10
CA ASP A 77 -3.00 16.58 -3.54
C ASP A 77 -2.02 16.50 -2.35
N ASP A 78 -2.53 16.44 -1.10
CA ASP A 78 -1.67 16.38 0.08
C ASP A 78 -2.20 15.56 1.27
N ARG A 79 -1.24 15.03 2.03
CA ARG A 79 -1.42 14.32 3.30
C ARG A 79 -2.15 15.17 4.35
N THR A 80 -2.03 16.50 4.29
CA THR A 80 -2.67 17.43 5.24
C THR A 80 -4.18 17.33 5.22
N GLN A 81 -4.79 17.31 4.03
CA GLN A 81 -6.23 17.15 3.88
C GLN A 81 -6.72 15.77 4.35
N LEU A 82 -5.96 14.72 4.07
CA LEU A 82 -6.25 13.37 4.56
C LEU A 82 -6.31 13.37 6.11
N LEU A 83 -5.28 13.90 6.77
CA LEU A 83 -5.22 13.97 8.23
C LEU A 83 -6.35 14.82 8.83
N ARG A 84 -6.72 15.92 8.17
CA ARG A 84 -7.90 16.71 8.57
C ARG A 84 -9.18 15.87 8.52
N ASN A 85 -9.42 15.15 7.44
CA ASN A 85 -10.60 14.30 7.29
C ASN A 85 -10.61 13.12 8.28
N TRP A 86 -9.44 12.60 8.63
CA TRP A 86 -9.32 11.56 9.65
C TRP A 86 -9.68 12.10 11.04
N ARG A 87 -9.18 13.28 11.42
CA ARG A 87 -9.57 13.95 12.67
C ARG A 87 -11.08 14.21 12.75
N LEU A 88 -11.70 14.54 11.62
CA LEU A 88 -13.15 14.71 11.47
C LEU A 88 -13.93 13.38 11.41
N LYS A 89 -13.26 12.23 11.55
CA LYS A 89 -13.84 10.88 11.46
C LYS A 89 -14.57 10.57 10.15
N LYS A 90 -14.26 11.31 9.08
CA LYS A 90 -14.79 11.06 7.72
C LYS A 90 -14.07 9.91 7.02
N ILE A 91 -12.83 9.65 7.43
CA ILE A 91 -12.04 8.52 7.00
C ILE A 91 -11.44 7.79 8.21
N ARG A 92 -11.03 6.54 8.00
CA ARG A 92 -10.33 5.72 8.99
C ARG A 92 -9.44 4.68 8.32
N PRO A 93 -8.47 4.08 9.02
CA PRO A 93 -7.72 2.95 8.49
C PRO A 93 -8.65 1.83 7.98
N PHE A 94 -8.37 1.30 6.80
CA PHE A 94 -9.17 0.24 6.19
C PHE A 94 -9.26 -0.97 7.11
N TYR A 95 -10.43 -1.63 7.17
CA TYR A 95 -10.67 -2.84 7.97
C TYR A 95 -10.37 -2.72 9.48
N PHE A 96 -10.08 -1.54 10.02
CA PHE A 96 -9.68 -1.38 11.43
C PHE A 96 -10.75 -1.92 12.41
N ASP A 97 -12.03 -1.66 12.15
CA ASP A 97 -13.16 -2.15 12.96
C ASP A 97 -13.45 -3.65 12.75
N VAL A 98 -13.02 -4.21 11.62
CA VAL A 98 -13.25 -5.61 11.26
C VAL A 98 -12.12 -6.50 11.78
N CYS A 99 -10.88 -6.11 11.54
CA CYS A 99 -9.68 -6.81 11.97
C CYS A 99 -8.55 -5.81 12.28
N GLN A 100 -8.59 -5.23 13.48
CA GLN A 100 -7.56 -4.30 13.95
C GLN A 100 -6.16 -4.94 13.88
N LYS A 101 -6.01 -6.18 14.34
CA LYS A 101 -4.73 -6.92 14.30
C LYS A 101 -4.16 -7.05 12.89
N CYS A 102 -5.01 -7.08 11.86
CA CYS A 102 -4.57 -7.21 10.48
C CYS A 102 -3.92 -5.93 9.95
N GLN A 103 -4.19 -4.79 10.56
CA GLN A 103 -3.86 -3.47 10.02
C GLN A 103 -2.95 -2.67 10.96
N ARG A 104 -3.05 -2.91 12.28
CA ARG A 104 -2.27 -2.25 13.33
C ARG A 104 -0.76 -2.22 13.05
N PRO A 105 -0.09 -3.27 12.52
CA PRO A 105 1.35 -3.24 12.33
C PRO A 105 1.85 -2.13 11.37
N THR A 106 0.99 -1.58 10.51
CA THR A 106 1.32 -0.40 9.68
C THR A 106 1.66 0.84 10.52
N ASP A 107 1.24 0.87 11.79
CA ASP A 107 1.43 1.98 12.72
C ASP A 107 0.94 3.31 12.16
N TYR A 108 -0.38 3.38 11.93
CA TYR A 108 -1.00 4.59 11.40
C TYR A 108 -0.85 5.80 12.34
N ASP A 109 -0.61 5.57 13.64
CA ASP A 109 -0.34 6.61 14.62
C ASP A 109 1.04 7.24 14.37
N GLN A 110 2.09 6.43 14.20
CA GLN A 110 3.38 6.94 13.75
C GLN A 110 3.25 7.68 12.42
N TRP A 111 2.53 7.10 11.46
CA TRP A 111 2.36 7.70 10.12
C TRP A 111 1.72 9.08 10.16
N GLN A 112 0.68 9.32 10.96
CA GLN A 112 -0.01 10.61 11.00
C GLN A 112 0.81 11.73 11.63
N PHE A 113 1.85 11.40 12.42
CA PHE A 113 2.71 12.38 13.08
C PHE A 113 4.07 12.58 12.39
N LEU A 114 4.32 11.92 11.25
CA LEU A 114 5.50 12.21 10.44
C LEU A 114 5.55 13.69 10.03
N PRO A 115 6.74 14.30 9.94
CA PRO A 115 6.88 15.64 9.42
C PRO A 115 6.51 15.68 7.93
N ASP A 116 6.00 16.82 7.48
CA ASP A 116 5.74 17.04 6.06
C ASP A 116 7.06 17.02 5.28
N SER A 117 7.00 16.49 4.07
CA SER A 117 8.16 16.35 3.19
C SER A 117 7.75 16.60 1.75
N SER A 118 8.61 17.25 0.97
CA SER A 118 8.40 17.42 -0.48
C SER A 118 8.75 16.18 -1.29
N HIS A 119 9.37 15.16 -0.67
CA HIS A 119 9.85 13.96 -1.34
C HIS A 119 9.21 12.71 -0.77
N LEU A 120 8.87 11.76 -1.65
CA LEU A 120 8.38 10.46 -1.26
C LEU A 120 9.55 9.58 -0.83
N ASN A 121 9.55 9.15 0.42
CA ASN A 121 10.62 8.34 1.02
C ASN A 121 10.01 7.24 1.89
N ILE A 122 10.78 6.17 2.12
CA ILE A 122 10.48 5.20 3.17
C ILE A 122 10.64 5.91 4.52
N ALA A 123 9.56 5.99 5.29
CA ALA A 123 9.54 6.61 6.61
C ALA A 123 10.04 5.62 7.69
N TYR A 124 9.58 4.38 7.63
CA TYR A 124 9.96 3.33 8.56
C TYR A 124 9.63 1.95 7.97
N PHE A 125 10.23 0.91 8.57
CA PHE A 125 9.95 -0.48 8.24
C PHE A 125 9.05 -1.12 9.30
N VAL A 126 8.10 -1.93 8.84
CA VAL A 126 7.18 -2.69 9.68
C VAL A 126 7.75 -4.07 9.95
N GLN A 127 7.80 -4.44 11.23
CA GLN A 127 8.01 -5.82 11.62
C GLN A 127 6.70 -6.59 11.43
N ARG A 128 6.72 -7.64 10.58
CA ARG A 128 5.53 -8.42 10.28
C ARG A 128 5.02 -9.15 11.53
N GLU A 129 3.79 -8.84 11.93
CA GLU A 129 3.03 -9.60 12.93
C GLU A 129 2.11 -10.65 12.30
N ASP A 130 1.62 -11.58 13.13
CA ASP A 130 0.63 -12.56 12.68
C ASP A 130 -0.67 -11.88 12.24
N ALA A 131 -1.22 -12.39 11.13
CA ALA A 131 -2.37 -11.83 10.44
C ALA A 131 -2.18 -10.45 9.80
N TYR A 132 -0.95 -9.91 9.71
CA TYR A 132 -0.71 -8.65 9.01
C TYR A 132 -1.15 -8.73 7.54
N GLU A 133 -2.03 -7.82 7.13
CA GLU A 133 -2.73 -7.84 5.85
C GLU A 133 -2.80 -6.46 5.17
N PRO A 134 -1.65 -5.85 4.83
CA PRO A 134 -1.62 -4.58 4.12
C PRO A 134 -2.01 -4.74 2.63
N PHE A 135 -2.51 -3.66 2.04
CA PHE A 135 -2.31 -3.35 0.63
C PHE A 135 -0.89 -2.81 0.44
N TYR A 136 -0.23 -3.28 -0.61
CA TYR A 136 1.14 -2.92 -0.91
C TYR A 136 1.35 -2.86 -2.43
N ILE A 137 2.41 -2.16 -2.82
CA ILE A 137 2.94 -2.14 -4.18
C ILE A 137 4.35 -2.72 -4.10
N ALA A 138 4.66 -3.67 -4.97
CA ALA A 138 5.97 -4.32 -5.02
C ALA A 138 6.42 -4.47 -6.48
N LYS A 139 7.74 -4.57 -6.70
CA LYS A 139 8.31 -4.98 -7.98
C LYS A 139 7.83 -6.38 -8.31
N LYS A 140 7.54 -6.68 -9.58
CA LYS A 140 6.95 -7.96 -10.05
C LYS A 140 7.73 -9.22 -9.64
N ASP A 141 9.01 -9.08 -9.30
CA ASP A 141 9.83 -10.16 -8.75
C ASP A 141 9.51 -10.37 -7.26
N PHE A 142 8.34 -10.96 -6.97
CA PHE A 142 7.95 -11.41 -5.64
C PHE A 142 7.32 -12.82 -5.70
N PRO A 143 7.29 -13.60 -4.60
CA PRO A 143 6.70 -14.94 -4.59
C PRO A 143 5.25 -14.94 -5.11
N LEU A 144 4.87 -15.87 -5.99
CA LEU A 144 3.51 -15.90 -6.52
C LEU A 144 2.47 -16.22 -5.43
N TYR A 145 1.26 -15.70 -5.62
CA TYR A 145 0.13 -16.02 -4.76
C TYR A 145 -0.18 -17.52 -4.78
N ASP A 146 -0.43 -18.08 -3.61
CA ASP A 146 -0.92 -19.44 -3.48
C ASP A 146 -2.43 -19.50 -3.77
N GLU A 147 -2.77 -19.96 -4.98
CA GLU A 147 -4.14 -20.00 -5.50
C GLU A 147 -5.08 -20.96 -4.73
N ARG A 148 -4.57 -21.72 -3.75
CA ARG A 148 -5.41 -22.52 -2.84
C ARG A 148 -6.20 -21.64 -1.86
N PHE A 149 -5.69 -20.45 -1.52
CA PHE A 149 -6.40 -19.47 -0.70
C PHE A 149 -7.46 -18.75 -1.54
N LYS A 150 -8.69 -19.21 -1.43
CA LYS A 150 -9.83 -18.69 -2.21
C LYS A 150 -10.82 -17.98 -1.29
N GLN A 151 -11.55 -17.02 -1.85
CA GLN A 151 -12.58 -16.28 -1.13
C GLN A 151 -12.05 -15.54 0.11
N TYR A 152 -12.77 -15.60 1.22
CA TYR A 152 -12.50 -14.78 2.39
C TYR A 152 -11.40 -15.34 3.30
N GLY A 153 -10.47 -14.48 3.69
CA GLY A 153 -9.48 -14.73 4.74
C GLY A 153 -8.20 -15.38 4.22
N TYR A 154 -7.08 -15.01 4.84
CA TYR A 154 -5.72 -15.52 4.61
C TYR A 154 -5.14 -15.41 3.19
N ASN A 155 -5.87 -14.89 2.22
CA ASN A 155 -5.39 -14.65 0.85
C ASN A 155 -4.17 -13.69 0.79
N ARG A 156 -4.27 -12.47 1.34
CA ARG A 156 -3.12 -11.55 1.40
C ARG A 156 -2.19 -11.83 2.57
N ILE A 157 -2.72 -12.40 3.66
CA ILE A 157 -1.90 -12.77 4.83
C ILE A 157 -0.89 -13.85 4.44
N SER A 158 -1.28 -14.84 3.62
CA SER A 158 -0.36 -15.88 3.13
C SER A 158 0.75 -15.28 2.28
N GLN A 159 0.40 -14.38 1.38
CA GLN A 159 1.35 -13.66 0.55
C GLN A 159 2.36 -12.86 1.37
N VAL A 160 1.89 -12.05 2.33
CA VAL A 160 2.74 -11.23 3.22
C VAL A 160 3.59 -12.12 4.12
N CYS A 161 3.07 -13.25 4.57
CA CYS A 161 3.83 -14.24 5.33
C CYS A 161 4.98 -14.81 4.50
N GLU A 162 4.73 -15.27 3.27
CA GLU A 162 5.79 -15.79 2.42
C GLU A 162 6.82 -14.72 2.06
N MET A 163 6.40 -13.51 1.72
CA MET A 163 7.32 -12.40 1.44
C MET A 163 8.23 -12.11 2.64
N ASN A 164 7.68 -12.10 3.86
CA ASN A 164 8.49 -11.96 5.07
C ASN A 164 9.54 -13.08 5.17
N ILE A 165 9.13 -14.34 5.01
CA ILE A 165 10.03 -15.50 5.08
C ILE A 165 11.07 -15.50 3.97
N ALA A 166 10.71 -15.03 2.77
CA ALA A 166 11.61 -14.85 1.63
C ALA A 166 12.58 -13.67 1.78
N GLY A 167 12.49 -12.91 2.89
CA GLY A 167 13.48 -11.89 3.26
C GLY A 167 13.08 -10.46 2.92
N TYR A 168 11.87 -10.23 2.40
CA TYR A 168 11.38 -8.90 2.04
C TYR A 168 11.21 -8.01 3.28
N ASN A 169 11.37 -6.70 3.08
CA ASN A 169 11.05 -5.68 4.07
C ASN A 169 9.79 -4.94 3.65
N PHE A 170 8.99 -4.52 4.65
CA PHE A 170 7.76 -3.79 4.43
C PHE A 170 7.96 -2.33 4.84
N GLY A 171 8.22 -1.46 3.88
CA GLY A 171 8.47 -0.04 4.12
C GLY A 171 7.19 0.78 4.01
N VAL A 172 6.86 1.59 5.01
CA VAL A 172 5.78 2.58 4.94
C VAL A 172 6.33 3.88 4.39
N LEU A 173 5.68 4.45 3.37
CA LEU A 173 6.08 5.73 2.80
C LEU A 173 5.52 6.91 3.59
N ASN A 174 6.26 8.00 3.67
CA ASN A 174 5.87 9.20 4.40
C ASN A 174 4.60 9.89 3.87
N ASN A 175 4.43 9.97 2.55
CA ASN A 175 3.39 10.76 1.91
C ASN A 175 2.51 9.99 0.90
N ALA A 176 2.55 8.65 0.90
CA ALA A 176 1.67 7.84 0.06
C ALA A 176 0.52 7.23 0.86
N PHE A 177 -0.67 7.23 0.25
CA PHE A 177 -1.88 6.61 0.78
C PHE A 177 -2.80 6.12 -0.36
N LEU A 178 -3.65 5.16 -0.04
CA LEU A 178 -4.71 4.62 -0.91
C LEU A 178 -6.04 4.84 -0.23
N ILE A 179 -7.07 5.02 -1.05
CA ILE A 179 -8.44 5.25 -0.57
C ILE A 179 -9.32 4.11 -1.05
N HIS A 180 -10.05 3.50 -0.11
CA HIS A 180 -11.09 2.54 -0.40
C HIS A 180 -12.46 3.19 -0.20
N LYS A 181 -13.34 3.09 -1.22
CA LYS A 181 -14.72 3.55 -1.13
C LYS A 181 -15.55 2.69 -0.16
N GLY A 182 -16.06 3.30 0.91
CA GLY A 182 -17.00 2.65 1.82
C GLY A 182 -16.32 2.03 3.05
N PHE A 183 -16.96 2.22 4.19
CA PHE A 183 -16.54 1.61 5.44
C PHE A 183 -16.89 0.13 5.45
N LYS A 184 -15.96 -0.67 5.97
CA LYS A 184 -16.15 -2.10 6.18
C LYS A 184 -16.55 -2.32 7.63
N TYR A 185 -17.65 -3.02 7.83
CA TYR A 185 -18.23 -3.34 9.13
C TYR A 185 -18.38 -4.86 9.27
N ARG A 186 -18.50 -5.33 10.51
CA ARG A 186 -18.59 -6.77 10.82
C ARG A 186 -19.84 -7.44 10.25
N ASP A 187 -20.92 -6.69 10.07
CA ASP A 187 -22.21 -7.25 9.65
C ASP A 187 -22.41 -7.22 8.12
N GLY A 188 -21.44 -6.66 7.38
CA GLY A 188 -21.52 -6.47 5.92
C GLY A 188 -20.98 -7.63 5.08
N PHE A 189 -20.82 -8.83 5.66
CA PHE A 189 -20.22 -9.97 4.98
C PHE A 189 -21.25 -11.02 4.54
N HIS A 190 -20.88 -11.82 3.54
CA HIS A 190 -21.71 -12.91 3.03
C HIS A 190 -21.77 -14.09 4.00
N LYS A 191 -22.83 -14.90 3.86
CA LYS A 191 -23.18 -15.99 4.80
C LYS A 191 -22.06 -17.03 5.01
N ASN A 192 -21.27 -17.31 3.98
CA ASN A 192 -20.25 -18.37 4.02
C ASN A 192 -18.88 -17.91 4.50
N LYS A 193 -18.72 -16.62 4.83
CA LYS A 193 -17.45 -15.99 5.23
C LYS A 193 -16.73 -16.76 6.34
N GLU A 194 -17.43 -17.23 7.36
CA GLU A 194 -16.80 -17.94 8.48
C GLU A 194 -16.27 -19.32 8.07
N ILE A 195 -17.01 -20.05 7.25
CA ILE A 195 -16.61 -21.35 6.71
C ILE A 195 -15.36 -21.19 5.85
N GLU A 196 -15.37 -20.19 4.95
CA GLU A 196 -14.22 -19.85 4.11
C GLU A 196 -12.99 -19.47 4.94
N ASN A 197 -13.17 -18.59 5.94
CA ASN A 197 -12.10 -18.16 6.82
C ASN A 197 -11.51 -19.31 7.66
N ASN A 198 -12.36 -20.24 8.13
CA ASN A 198 -11.93 -21.42 8.87
C ASN A 198 -11.11 -22.36 7.99
N ARG A 199 -11.61 -22.68 6.80
CA ARG A 199 -10.87 -23.47 5.80
C ARG A 199 -9.52 -22.85 5.48
N ASN A 200 -9.49 -21.55 5.23
CA ASN A 200 -8.27 -20.84 4.88
C ASN A 200 -7.29 -20.72 6.06
N ARG A 201 -7.79 -20.66 7.31
CA ARG A 201 -6.93 -20.75 8.50
C ARG A 201 -6.22 -22.09 8.59
N ASP A 202 -6.93 -23.19 8.34
CA ASP A 202 -6.36 -24.54 8.42
C ASP A 202 -5.33 -24.75 7.30
N LEU A 203 -5.67 -24.31 6.09
CA LEU A 203 -4.74 -24.26 4.96
C LEU A 203 -3.50 -23.40 5.28
N PHE A 204 -3.65 -22.27 5.96
CA PHE A 204 -2.53 -21.42 6.36
C PHE A 204 -1.55 -22.14 7.30
N GLN A 205 -2.03 -23.01 8.19
CA GLN A 205 -1.12 -23.80 9.04
C GLN A 205 -0.32 -24.81 8.22
N GLN A 206 -0.92 -25.41 7.20
CA GLN A 206 -0.21 -26.26 6.24
C GLN A 206 0.82 -25.46 5.45
N PHE A 207 0.40 -24.32 4.88
CA PHE A 207 1.25 -23.42 4.12
C PHE A 207 2.50 -23.00 4.90
N LYS A 208 2.37 -22.64 6.19
CA LYS A 208 3.53 -22.31 7.04
C LYS A 208 4.52 -23.47 7.19
N ARG A 209 4.06 -24.72 7.22
CA ARG A 209 4.95 -25.91 7.24
C ARG A 209 5.67 -26.08 5.91
N GLU A 210 4.97 -25.90 4.80
CA GLU A 210 5.54 -25.97 3.45
C GLU A 210 6.59 -24.88 3.24
N LEU A 211 6.33 -23.66 3.72
CA LEU A 211 7.30 -22.57 3.67
C LEU A 211 8.59 -22.88 4.44
N ARG A 212 8.53 -23.59 5.58
CA ARG A 212 9.74 -24.03 6.32
C ARG A 212 10.62 -24.95 5.48
N THR A 213 10.00 -25.81 4.68
CA THR A 213 10.72 -26.66 3.72
C THR A 213 11.25 -25.86 2.53
N LYS A 214 10.47 -24.90 2.02
CA LYS A 214 10.83 -24.06 0.87
C LYS A 214 11.97 -23.07 1.20
N TYR A 215 12.00 -22.55 2.42
CA TYR A 215 12.97 -21.56 2.89
C TYR A 215 13.71 -22.04 4.16
N PRO A 216 14.51 -23.12 4.07
CA PRO A 216 15.10 -23.76 5.25
C PRO A 216 16.12 -22.86 5.97
N ASN A 217 16.70 -21.90 5.26
CA ASN A 217 17.71 -20.97 5.79
C ASN A 217 17.14 -19.60 6.20
N SER A 218 15.82 -19.43 6.17
CA SER A 218 15.22 -18.14 6.55
C SER A 218 15.46 -17.85 8.04
N LYS A 219 15.95 -16.63 8.32
CA LYS A 219 16.17 -16.13 9.68
C LYS A 219 14.98 -15.32 10.21
N ARG A 220 13.90 -15.23 9.43
CA ARG A 220 12.73 -14.40 9.73
C ARG A 220 11.78 -15.14 10.67
N SER A 221 10.99 -14.37 11.44
CA SER A 221 9.98 -14.93 12.34
C SER A 221 8.83 -15.58 11.56
N TRP A 222 8.40 -16.76 12.04
CA TRP A 222 7.34 -17.61 11.48
C TRP A 222 5.94 -17.34 12.05
#